data_AF-A0A0N1IH32-F1
#
_entry.id   AF-A0A0N1IH32-F1
#
_cell.length_a   1.000
_cell.length_b   1.000
_cell.length_c   1.000
_cell.angle_alpha   90.00
_cell.angle_beta   90.00
_cell.angle_gamma   90.00
#
_symmetry.space_group_name_H-M   'P 1'
#
loop_
_entity.id
_entity.type
_entity.pdbx_description
1 polymer ?
#
loop_
_entity_poly.entity_id
_entity_poly.type
_entity_poly.pdbx_seq_one_letter_code
_entity_poly.pdbx_strand_id
1 'polypeptide(L)'
;MPTFTVDTPSPVSVEQAWNMPMPCYMYQRPPRHDAVRLSSMVNNQSHSGLGVPEPALDLNKIYCQRPLIHHTDCMNTSILDCSATFMVDKNICLLGVQVPTQAPSEEAGGTNSGVVGAGGVGGAGSAGGYCELLYAHLLDADGARLTYTHYTGRVPYRHLLDIMFNRPVYIQRNKVYKVGIVFNKVGWYPMGRCAQQVATDSVFFNFGVGQSSDSVRDGLIRSIIFTY
;
A
#
# COMPACT_ATOMS: atom_id res chain seq x y z
N MET A 1 49.85 -30.54 38.12
CA MET A 1 48.74 -29.98 37.33
C MET A 1 47.44 -30.54 37.87
N PRO A 2 46.58 -29.75 38.53
CA PRO A 2 45.30 -30.23 39.02
C PRO A 2 44.19 -29.95 37.99
N THR A 3 43.47 -30.98 37.62
CA THR A 3 42.33 -30.95 36.70
C THR A 3 41.09 -30.44 37.45
N PHE A 4 40.54 -29.31 37.02
CA PHE A 4 39.25 -28.80 37.48
C PHE A 4 38.13 -29.50 36.70
N THR A 5 37.26 -30.24 37.39
CA THR A 5 35.99 -30.74 36.82
C THR A 5 34.90 -29.73 37.15
N VAL A 6 34.32 -29.12 36.12
CA VAL A 6 33.13 -28.27 36.23
C VAL A 6 31.91 -29.14 35.91
N ASP A 7 31.04 -29.32 36.91
CA ASP A 7 29.72 -29.91 36.75
C ASP A 7 28.87 -29.00 35.85
N THR A 8 28.36 -29.54 34.74
CA THR A 8 27.35 -28.88 33.90
C THR A 8 26.04 -29.61 34.06
N PRO A 9 24.92 -28.94 34.37
CA PRO A 9 23.62 -29.60 34.41
C PRO A 9 23.16 -29.96 33.00
N SER A 10 22.66 -31.18 32.85
CA SER A 10 22.08 -31.74 31.63
C SER A 10 20.96 -30.86 31.04
N PRO A 11 20.80 -30.83 29.71
CA PRO A 11 19.74 -30.07 29.05
C PRO A 11 18.37 -30.70 29.31
N VAL A 12 17.40 -29.86 29.67
CA VAL A 12 15.99 -30.24 29.79
C VAL A 12 15.39 -30.33 28.38
N SER A 13 14.94 -31.52 27.98
CA SER A 13 14.13 -31.72 26.78
C SER A 13 12.76 -31.08 26.97
N VAL A 14 12.42 -30.09 26.15
CA VAL A 14 11.06 -29.55 26.07
C VAL A 14 10.44 -30.06 24.77
N GLU A 15 9.93 -31.29 24.83
CA GLU A 15 8.92 -31.76 23.90
C GLU A 15 7.64 -32.07 24.69
N GLN A 16 6.49 -31.78 24.06
CA GLN A 16 5.10 -32.03 24.46
C GLN A 16 4.34 -30.84 25.08
N ALA A 17 3.78 -30.00 24.20
CA ALA A 17 2.47 -29.37 24.44
C ALA A 17 1.82 -28.91 23.11
N TRP A 18 1.46 -29.85 22.24
CA TRP A 18 0.50 -29.60 21.16
C TRP A 18 -0.60 -30.66 21.23
N ASN A 19 -1.76 -30.29 21.79
CA ASN A 19 -3.10 -30.72 21.38
C ASN A 19 -4.14 -30.33 22.43
N MET A 20 -4.81 -29.18 22.24
CA MET A 20 -6.18 -28.94 22.70
C MET A 20 -6.81 -27.86 21.79
N PRO A 21 -8.00 -28.08 21.20
CA PRO A 21 -8.69 -27.10 20.37
C PRO A 21 -9.42 -26.09 21.25
N MET A 22 -9.19 -24.79 21.04
CA MET A 22 -9.93 -23.72 21.72
C MET A 22 -11.21 -23.36 20.93
N PRO A 23 -12.38 -23.29 21.59
CA PRO A 23 -13.61 -22.85 20.94
C PRO A 23 -13.64 -21.32 20.76
N CYS A 24 -14.10 -20.89 19.59
CA CYS A 24 -14.39 -19.50 19.26
C CYS A 24 -15.51 -18.96 20.16
N TYR A 25 -15.17 -18.25 21.24
CA TYR A 25 -16.15 -17.45 21.96
C TYR A 25 -16.32 -16.09 21.28
N MET A 26 -17.53 -15.93 20.74
CA MET A 26 -18.12 -14.68 20.26
C MET A 26 -18.01 -13.59 21.32
N TYR A 27 -17.31 -12.49 21.03
CA TYR A 27 -17.52 -11.24 21.76
C TYR A 27 -18.79 -10.57 21.24
N GLN A 28 -19.91 -10.84 21.93
CA GLN A 28 -21.15 -10.08 21.78
C GLN A 28 -21.03 -8.74 22.53
N ARG A 29 -21.34 -7.65 21.81
CA ARG A 29 -21.48 -6.30 22.37
C ARG A 29 -22.77 -6.21 23.19
N PRO A 30 -22.78 -5.66 24.42
CA PRO A 30 -23.99 -5.55 25.22
C PRO A 30 -24.99 -4.52 24.66
N PRO A 31 -26.31 -4.75 24.80
CA PRO A 31 -27.36 -3.81 24.39
C PRO A 31 -27.58 -2.74 25.48
N ARG A 32 -27.85 -1.49 25.08
CA ARG A 32 -28.35 -0.43 25.96
C ARG A 32 -29.83 -0.21 25.64
N HIS A 33 -30.71 -0.52 26.60
CA HIS A 33 -32.10 -0.04 26.70
C HIS A 33 -32.09 1.04 27.81
N ASP A 34 -32.54 2.28 27.67
CA ASP A 34 -33.79 2.93 27.18
C ASP A 34 -34.57 3.51 28.37
N ALA A 35 -34.86 4.83 28.32
CA ALA A 35 -35.90 5.59 29.06
C ALA A 35 -35.52 7.10 29.04
N VAL A 36 -36.30 8.12 28.65
CA VAL A 36 -37.73 8.28 28.32
C VAL A 36 -37.94 9.48 27.37
N ARG A 37 -38.90 9.27 26.46
CA ARG A 37 -39.72 10.13 25.56
C ARG A 37 -39.92 11.63 25.87
N LEU A 38 -40.06 12.40 24.78
CA LEU A 38 -41.28 13.18 24.42
C LEU A 38 -41.23 13.57 22.91
N SER A 39 -41.96 12.83 22.05
CA SER A 39 -43.16 13.26 21.29
C SER A 39 -42.92 14.36 20.23
N SER A 40 -42.70 13.98 18.96
CA SER A 40 -43.71 13.83 17.88
C SER A 40 -44.13 15.14 17.22
N MET A 41 -43.84 15.31 15.92
CA MET A 41 -44.83 15.59 14.88
C MET A 41 -44.24 15.31 13.48
N VAL A 42 -45.11 14.76 12.65
CA VAL A 42 -44.98 14.42 11.24
C VAL A 42 -44.71 15.67 10.40
N ASN A 43 -43.77 15.63 9.45
CA ASN A 43 -44.04 16.19 8.12
C ASN A 43 -43.17 15.54 7.05
N ASN A 44 -43.85 14.90 6.10
CA ASN A 44 -43.31 14.42 4.85
C ASN A 44 -43.44 15.59 3.86
N GLN A 45 -42.34 16.24 3.47
CA GLN A 45 -42.37 17.19 2.35
C GLN A 45 -41.03 17.24 1.63
N SER A 46 -41.11 16.83 0.37
CA SER A 46 -40.15 17.00 -0.72
C SER A 46 -39.53 18.39 -0.74
N HIS A 47 -38.21 18.45 -0.68
CA HIS A 47 -37.45 19.58 -1.21
C HIS A 47 -36.28 19.06 -2.04
N SER A 48 -36.44 19.23 -3.35
CA SER A 48 -35.39 19.41 -4.34
C SER A 48 -34.37 20.43 -3.81
N GLY A 49 -33.27 19.93 -3.23
CA GLY A 49 -32.10 20.71 -2.88
C GLY A 49 -31.04 20.49 -3.94
N LEU A 50 -30.71 21.55 -4.69
CA LEU A 50 -29.52 21.67 -5.50
C LEU A 50 -28.29 21.35 -4.63
N GLY A 51 -27.86 20.10 -4.65
CA GLY A 51 -26.52 19.73 -4.27
C GLY A 51 -25.59 20.36 -5.29
N VAL A 52 -25.01 21.50 -4.95
CA VAL A 52 -23.80 21.98 -5.60
C VAL A 52 -22.82 20.80 -5.53
N PRO A 53 -22.39 20.20 -6.65
CA PRO A 53 -21.25 19.31 -6.58
C PRO A 53 -20.11 20.18 -6.07
N GLU A 54 -19.55 19.86 -4.90
CA GLU A 54 -18.19 20.31 -4.62
C GLU A 54 -17.39 19.98 -5.88
N PRO A 55 -16.72 20.96 -6.50
CA PRO A 55 -15.82 20.62 -7.58
C PRO A 55 -14.74 19.78 -6.91
N ALA A 56 -14.82 18.46 -7.06
CA ALA A 56 -13.63 17.65 -7.16
C ALA A 56 -12.79 18.41 -8.17
N LEU A 57 -11.77 19.11 -7.70
CA LEU A 57 -10.85 19.80 -8.58
C LEU A 57 -10.35 18.68 -9.49
N ASP A 58 -10.83 18.65 -10.73
CA ASP A 58 -10.29 17.84 -11.80
C ASP A 58 -8.92 18.43 -12.12
N LEU A 59 -8.01 18.27 -11.16
CA LEU A 59 -6.61 18.59 -11.26
C LEU A 59 -6.14 17.69 -12.39
N ASN A 60 -5.68 18.32 -13.47
CA ASN A 60 -5.18 17.59 -14.62
C ASN A 60 -3.97 16.77 -14.16
N LYS A 61 -4.17 15.46 -13.93
CA LYS A 61 -3.17 14.59 -13.34
C LYS A 61 -2.13 14.25 -14.39
N ILE A 62 -0.89 14.59 -14.11
CA ILE A 62 0.26 14.24 -14.92
C ILE A 62 1.02 13.12 -14.20
N TYR A 63 1.36 12.08 -14.95
CA TYR A 63 2.07 10.90 -14.43
C TYR A 63 3.51 10.93 -14.94
N CYS A 64 4.45 11.24 -14.05
CA CYS A 64 5.87 10.98 -14.31
C CYS A 64 6.12 9.48 -14.21
N GLN A 65 5.78 8.75 -15.27
CA GLN A 65 6.01 7.31 -15.36
C GLN A 65 7.52 7.04 -15.43
N ARG A 66 8.00 6.19 -14.53
CA ARG A 66 9.40 5.76 -14.49
C ARG A 66 9.54 4.49 -15.33
N PRO A 67 10.18 4.55 -16.51
CA PRO A 67 10.35 3.36 -17.35
C PRO A 67 11.18 2.30 -16.62
N LEU A 68 10.77 1.03 -16.72
CA LEU A 68 11.62 -0.07 -16.27
C LEU A 68 12.69 -0.37 -17.32
N ILE A 69 13.93 -0.36 -16.86
CA ILE A 69 15.09 -0.81 -17.63
C ILE A 69 15.25 -2.32 -17.49
N HIS A 70 14.95 -2.86 -16.30
CA HIS A 70 15.05 -4.28 -16.01
C HIS A 70 13.87 -4.72 -15.15
N HIS A 71 13.21 -5.80 -15.53
CA HIS A 71 12.08 -6.37 -14.79
C HIS A 71 12.57 -7.39 -13.76
N THR A 72 11.99 -7.39 -12.58
CA THR A 72 12.21 -8.39 -11.54
C THR A 72 10.95 -8.51 -10.68
N ASP A 73 10.92 -9.41 -9.71
CA ASP A 73 9.86 -9.50 -8.73
C ASP A 73 10.45 -9.41 -7.32
N CYS A 74 9.66 -8.91 -6.37
CA CYS A 74 10.03 -8.94 -4.95
C CYS A 74 8.95 -9.62 -4.11
N MET A 75 9.37 -10.62 -3.33
CA MET A 75 8.51 -11.25 -2.33
C MET A 75 8.44 -10.38 -1.08
N ASN A 76 7.24 -9.97 -0.69
CA ASN A 76 6.98 -9.50 0.66
C ASN A 76 6.62 -10.69 1.55
N THR A 77 7.35 -10.91 2.64
CA THR A 77 7.08 -11.96 3.62
C THR A 77 6.34 -11.44 4.87
N SER A 78 6.25 -10.12 5.05
CA SER A 78 5.49 -9.48 6.13
C SER A 78 5.20 -8.02 5.80
N ILE A 79 6.18 -7.16 6.04
CA ILE A 79 6.17 -5.72 5.77
C ILE A 79 7.31 -5.40 4.80
N LEU A 80 7.00 -4.66 3.74
CA LEU A 80 7.94 -4.29 2.70
C LEU A 80 7.99 -2.78 2.53
N ASP A 81 9.09 -2.17 2.95
CA ASP A 81 9.35 -0.75 2.74
C ASP A 81 9.93 -0.49 1.34
N CYS A 82 9.41 0.49 0.63
CA CYS A 82 10.10 1.07 -0.51
C CYS A 82 10.17 2.58 -0.40
N SER A 83 11.19 3.18 -0.98
CA SER A 83 11.31 4.62 -1.07
C SER A 83 12.12 5.05 -2.27
N ALA A 84 11.79 6.23 -2.80
CA ALA A 84 12.51 6.87 -3.87
C ALA A 84 12.74 8.33 -3.49
N THR A 85 13.99 8.77 -3.57
CA THR A 85 14.31 10.19 -3.52
C THR A 85 14.17 10.79 -4.91
N PHE A 86 13.71 12.04 -4.98
CA PHE A 86 13.57 12.76 -6.24
C PHE A 86 13.80 14.26 -6.08
N MET A 87 14.13 14.88 -7.20
CA MET A 87 14.24 16.33 -7.38
C MET A 87 13.65 16.69 -8.74
N VAL A 88 13.07 17.88 -8.83
CA VAL A 88 12.47 18.42 -10.06
C VAL A 88 13.10 19.75 -10.44
N ASP A 89 13.14 20.06 -11.73
CA ASP A 89 13.68 21.33 -12.26
C ASP A 89 12.67 22.49 -12.21
N LYS A 90 11.38 22.17 -12.10
CA LYS A 90 10.26 23.11 -11.99
C LYS A 90 9.43 22.86 -10.74
N ASN A 91 8.78 23.91 -10.25
CA ASN A 91 7.83 23.76 -9.15
C ASN A 91 6.59 23.01 -9.62
N ILE A 92 6.10 22.09 -8.79
CA ILE A 92 4.90 21.30 -9.08
C ILE A 92 4.09 21.10 -7.79
N CYS A 93 2.83 20.70 -7.93
CA CYS A 93 2.04 20.17 -6.84
C CYS A 93 1.97 18.65 -6.95
N LEU A 94 2.59 17.94 -6.00
CA LEU A 94 2.52 16.49 -5.92
C LEU A 94 1.16 16.06 -5.37
N LEU A 95 0.49 15.18 -6.10
CA LEU A 95 -0.84 14.67 -5.77
C LEU A 95 -0.80 13.27 -5.17
N GLY A 96 0.12 12.42 -5.65
CA GLY A 96 0.17 11.02 -5.24
C GLY A 96 1.28 10.25 -5.95
N VAL A 97 1.20 8.93 -5.85
CA VAL A 97 2.14 7.99 -6.46
C VAL A 97 1.43 6.78 -7.02
N GLN A 98 2.07 6.12 -7.98
CA GLN A 98 1.58 4.86 -8.55
C GLN A 98 2.50 3.70 -8.17
N VAL A 99 1.90 2.58 -7.73
CA VAL A 99 2.61 1.35 -7.32
C VAL A 99 2.03 0.11 -7.99
N PRO A 100 2.80 -0.98 -8.14
CA PRO A 100 2.27 -2.23 -8.67
C PRO A 100 1.49 -2.98 -7.57
N THR A 101 0.41 -3.64 -7.97
CA THR A 101 -0.26 -4.66 -7.16
C THR A 101 0.39 -6.02 -7.38
N GLN A 102 0.08 -6.99 -6.51
CA GLN A 102 0.71 -8.30 -6.53
C GLN A 102 0.55 -9.03 -7.88
N ALA A 103 1.48 -9.91 -8.20
CA ALA A 103 1.28 -10.96 -9.17
C ALA A 103 0.52 -12.13 -8.50
N PRO A 104 -0.39 -12.83 -9.20
CA PRO A 104 -1.01 -14.03 -8.65
C PRO A 104 0.07 -15.06 -8.32
N SER A 105 0.07 -15.59 -7.10
CA SER A 105 0.85 -16.79 -6.78
C SER A 105 0.08 -18.01 -7.28
N GLU A 106 0.77 -18.98 -7.88
CA GLU A 106 0.17 -20.27 -8.27
C GLU A 106 -0.37 -21.03 -7.03
N GLU A 107 0.12 -20.73 -5.84
CA GLU A 107 -0.34 -21.31 -4.56
C GLU A 107 -1.69 -20.76 -4.08
N ALA A 108 -2.18 -19.64 -4.64
CA ALA A 108 -3.45 -19.02 -4.24
C ALA A 108 -4.69 -19.71 -4.85
N GLY A 109 -4.53 -20.89 -5.47
CA GLY A 109 -5.63 -21.75 -5.94
C GLY A 109 -6.33 -22.54 -4.83
N GLY A 110 -5.91 -22.42 -3.57
CA GLY A 110 -6.50 -23.11 -2.44
C GLY A 110 -7.49 -22.23 -1.66
N THR A 111 -8.74 -22.68 -1.56
CA THR A 111 -9.80 -22.18 -0.65
C THR A 111 -10.51 -20.89 -1.08
N ASN A 112 -11.44 -21.00 -2.04
CA ASN A 112 -12.81 -20.46 -1.97
C ASN A 112 -13.58 -20.66 -3.29
N SER A 113 -13.93 -21.90 -3.59
CA SER A 113 -15.21 -22.25 -4.22
C SER A 113 -15.37 -23.75 -4.15
N GLY A 114 -16.09 -24.20 -3.14
CA GLY A 114 -16.78 -25.48 -3.22
C GLY A 114 -17.89 -25.36 -4.24
N VAL A 115 -17.63 -25.69 -5.50
CA VAL A 115 -18.60 -26.31 -6.40
C VAL A 115 -17.84 -27.27 -7.31
N VAL A 116 -18.21 -28.54 -7.18
CA VAL A 116 -17.92 -29.68 -8.04
C VAL A 116 -18.03 -29.36 -9.54
N GLY A 117 -17.11 -29.86 -10.36
CA GLY A 117 -17.27 -29.82 -11.81
C GLY A 117 -16.04 -30.29 -12.58
N ALA A 118 -16.06 -31.55 -12.99
CA ALA A 118 -15.09 -32.16 -13.89
C ALA A 118 -15.07 -31.48 -15.28
N GLY A 119 -13.89 -31.40 -15.89
CA GLY A 119 -13.68 -31.30 -17.34
C GLY A 119 -14.09 -29.98 -18.00
N GLY A 120 -13.11 -29.17 -18.42
CA GLY A 120 -13.41 -28.01 -19.26
C GLY A 120 -12.20 -27.14 -19.60
N VAL A 121 -11.75 -27.26 -20.84
CA VAL A 121 -10.89 -26.33 -21.58
C VAL A 121 -11.37 -24.88 -21.44
N GLY A 122 -10.43 -23.95 -21.21
CA GLY A 122 -10.56 -22.52 -21.50
C GLY A 122 -11.60 -21.74 -20.70
N GLY A 123 -11.16 -21.02 -19.66
CA GLY A 123 -12.04 -20.13 -18.90
C GLY A 123 -11.29 -18.97 -18.25
N ALA A 124 -11.11 -17.87 -18.99
CA ALA A 124 -10.95 -16.56 -18.39
C ALA A 124 -12.21 -16.26 -17.55
N GLY A 125 -12.11 -16.22 -16.22
CA GLY A 125 -13.36 -16.15 -15.45
C GLY A 125 -13.29 -16.23 -13.93
N SER A 126 -12.30 -15.62 -13.30
CA SER A 126 -12.52 -14.94 -12.01
C SER A 126 -11.38 -13.94 -11.89
N ALA A 127 -11.65 -12.66 -12.12
CA ALA A 127 -10.71 -11.60 -11.82
C ALA A 127 -10.60 -11.51 -10.29
N GLY A 128 -9.92 -12.49 -9.69
CA GLY A 128 -9.59 -12.52 -8.28
C GLY A 128 -8.83 -11.24 -7.97
N GLY A 129 -9.33 -10.50 -6.99
CA GLY A 129 -8.65 -9.35 -6.41
C GLY A 129 -8.46 -9.59 -4.92
N TYR A 130 -7.40 -9.03 -4.37
CA TYR A 130 -7.11 -9.11 -2.94
C TYR A 130 -7.33 -7.75 -2.27
N CYS A 131 -7.44 -7.74 -0.95
CA CYS A 131 -7.46 -6.50 -0.19
C CYS A 131 -6.02 -6.06 0.05
N GLU A 132 -5.65 -4.92 -0.51
CA GLU A 132 -4.35 -4.29 -0.34
C GLU A 132 -4.34 -3.37 0.89
N LEU A 133 -3.19 -3.25 1.55
CA LEU A 133 -2.99 -2.38 2.72
C LEU A 133 -1.63 -1.69 2.62
N LEU A 134 -1.65 -0.37 2.40
CA LEU A 134 -0.44 0.44 2.20
C LEU A 134 -0.41 1.65 3.12
N TYR A 135 0.79 2.08 3.50
CA TYR A 135 1.04 3.38 4.10
C TYR A 135 2.03 4.16 3.23
N ALA A 136 1.62 5.30 2.69
CA ALA A 136 2.46 6.16 1.86
C ALA A 136 2.74 7.49 2.59
N HIS A 137 3.95 8.01 2.44
CA HIS A 137 4.36 9.28 3.03
C HIS A 137 5.34 10.03 2.13
N LEU A 138 5.41 11.35 2.33
CA LEU A 138 6.36 12.23 1.68
C LEU A 138 7.16 12.97 2.75
N LEU A 139 8.48 12.99 2.59
CA LEU A 139 9.42 13.71 3.44
C LEU A 139 10.12 14.81 2.64
N ASP A 140 10.52 15.88 3.31
CA ASP A 140 11.49 16.85 2.79
C ASP A 140 12.95 16.37 2.94
N ALA A 141 13.89 17.24 2.60
CA ALA A 141 15.32 16.97 2.67
C ALA A 141 15.83 16.74 4.11
N ASP A 142 15.14 17.27 5.12
CA ASP A 142 15.49 17.12 6.53
C ASP A 142 14.86 15.85 7.14
N GLY A 143 14.08 15.11 6.35
CA GLY A 143 13.34 13.93 6.79
C GLY A 143 12.04 14.25 7.52
N ALA A 144 11.60 15.52 7.53
CA ALA A 144 10.34 15.90 8.14
C ALA A 144 9.18 15.49 7.22
N ARG A 145 8.15 14.87 7.82
CA ARG A 145 7.00 14.34 7.07
C ARG A 145 6.05 15.47 6.68
N LEU A 146 5.97 15.73 5.37
CA LEU A 146 5.09 16.73 4.78
C LEU A 146 3.64 16.24 4.68
N THR A 147 3.44 14.97 4.31
CA THR A 147 2.12 14.35 4.21
C THR A 147 2.21 12.84 4.33
N TYR A 148 1.07 12.20 4.61
CA TYR A 148 0.91 10.76 4.56
C TYR A 148 -0.53 10.36 4.25
N THR A 149 -0.70 9.13 3.81
CA THR A 149 -2.01 8.51 3.63
C THR A 149 -1.92 7.01 3.87
N HIS A 150 -3.05 6.41 4.26
CA HIS A 150 -3.21 4.96 4.29
C HIS A 150 -4.17 4.58 3.18
N TYR A 151 -3.83 3.53 2.44
CA TYR A 151 -4.73 2.93 1.47
C TYR A 151 -5.17 1.56 1.96
N THR A 152 -6.46 1.28 1.89
CA THR A 152 -7.03 -0.05 2.08
C THR A 152 -8.15 -0.25 1.09
N GLY A 153 -8.06 -1.28 0.26
CA GLY A 153 -9.03 -1.48 -0.81
C GLY A 153 -8.84 -2.78 -1.56
N ARG A 154 -9.89 -3.24 -2.22
CA ARG A 154 -9.81 -4.42 -3.09
C ARG A 154 -9.20 -4.01 -4.42
N VAL A 155 -8.14 -4.69 -4.84
CA VAL A 155 -7.40 -4.39 -6.06
C VAL A 155 -7.23 -5.63 -6.93
N PRO A 156 -7.23 -5.49 -8.26
CA PRO A 156 -6.86 -6.58 -9.16
C PRO A 156 -5.35 -6.85 -9.07
N TYR A 157 -4.95 -8.09 -9.38
CA TYR A 157 -3.55 -8.45 -9.56
C TYR A 157 -2.97 -7.81 -10.85
N ARG A 158 -1.64 -7.64 -10.89
CA ARG A 158 -0.88 -7.12 -12.05
C ARG A 158 -1.40 -5.77 -12.57
N HIS A 159 -1.79 -4.89 -11.66
CA HIS A 159 -2.30 -3.57 -11.94
C HIS A 159 -1.39 -2.49 -11.36
N LEU A 160 -1.50 -1.25 -11.86
CA LEU A 160 -0.85 -0.08 -11.29
C LEU A 160 -1.85 0.74 -10.47
N LEU A 161 -1.71 0.70 -9.15
CA LEU A 161 -2.58 1.37 -8.19
C LEU A 161 -2.12 2.79 -7.93
N ASP A 162 -3.04 3.75 -8.07
CA ASP A 162 -2.83 5.14 -7.66
C ASP A 162 -3.13 5.32 -6.17
N ILE A 163 -2.17 5.88 -5.45
CA ILE A 163 -2.29 6.27 -4.04
C ILE A 163 -2.22 7.80 -4.00
N MET A 164 -3.38 8.43 -3.77
CA MET A 164 -3.49 9.89 -3.68
C MET A 164 -3.28 10.33 -2.23
N PHE A 165 -2.50 11.39 -2.04
CA PHE A 165 -2.42 12.05 -0.74
C PHE A 165 -3.70 12.86 -0.49
N ASN A 166 -4.08 13.00 0.78
CA ASN A 166 -5.29 13.72 1.17
C ASN A 166 -5.26 15.21 0.78
N ARG A 167 -4.07 15.76 0.57
CA ARG A 167 -3.85 17.14 0.11
C ARG A 167 -2.68 17.19 -0.87
N PRO A 168 -2.77 17.96 -1.96
CA PRO A 168 -1.64 18.30 -2.80
C PRO A 168 -0.51 18.91 -1.97
N VAL A 169 0.74 18.59 -2.30
CA VAL A 169 1.93 19.13 -1.63
C VAL A 169 2.77 19.91 -2.64
N TYR A 170 3.07 21.16 -2.31
CA TYR A 170 3.93 21.99 -3.15
C TYR A 170 5.38 21.51 -3.07
N ILE A 171 5.92 21.16 -4.23
CA ILE A 171 7.30 20.71 -4.42
C ILE A 171 8.06 21.85 -5.07
N GLN A 172 9.10 22.31 -4.37
CA GLN A 172 9.98 23.36 -4.88
C GLN A 172 11.05 22.73 -5.76
N ARG A 173 11.33 23.38 -6.89
CA ARG A 173 12.43 23.01 -7.77
C ARG A 173 13.74 22.94 -7.01
N ASN A 174 14.61 22.04 -7.45
CA ASN A 174 15.97 21.85 -6.93
C ASN A 174 16.06 21.52 -5.44
N LYS A 175 14.95 21.08 -4.83
CA LYS A 175 14.94 20.48 -3.50
C LYS A 175 14.74 18.97 -3.61
N VAL A 176 15.39 18.25 -2.71
CA VAL A 176 15.28 16.80 -2.61
C VAL A 176 14.09 16.47 -1.72
N TYR A 177 13.27 15.53 -2.19
CA TYR A 177 12.15 14.97 -1.46
C TYR A 177 12.26 13.45 -1.48
N LYS A 178 11.67 12.80 -0.48
CA LYS A 178 11.62 11.33 -0.39
C LYS A 178 10.18 10.87 -0.29
N VAL A 179 9.74 10.07 -1.24
CA VAL A 179 8.48 9.35 -1.13
C VAL A 179 8.74 7.94 -0.64
N GLY A 180 7.98 7.50 0.35
CA GLY A 180 8.09 6.18 0.96
C GLY A 180 6.73 5.49 1.01
N ILE A 181 6.73 4.17 0.83
CA ILE A 181 5.53 3.33 0.84
C ILE A 181 5.84 2.05 1.58
N VAL A 182 4.92 1.62 2.43
CA VAL A 182 5.02 0.41 3.22
C VAL A 182 3.90 -0.52 2.79
N PHE A 183 4.25 -1.66 2.19
CA PHE A 183 3.29 -2.70 1.81
C PHE A 183 3.12 -3.68 2.96
N ASN A 184 1.88 -4.00 3.32
CA ASN A 184 1.55 -4.84 4.46
C ASN A 184 0.71 -6.06 4.05
N LYS A 185 1.01 -6.61 2.86
CA LYS A 185 0.46 -7.86 2.37
C LYS A 185 1.54 -8.74 1.81
N VAL A 186 1.61 -9.97 2.33
CA VAL A 186 2.47 -11.05 1.87
C VAL A 186 2.11 -11.38 0.42
N GLY A 187 3.13 -11.53 -0.43
CA GLY A 187 2.95 -11.84 -1.84
C GLY A 187 4.04 -11.24 -2.72
N TRP A 188 4.01 -11.60 -4.00
CA TRP A 188 4.97 -11.15 -5.01
C TRP A 188 4.51 -9.84 -5.63
N TYR A 189 5.38 -8.83 -5.62
CA TYR A 189 5.15 -7.57 -6.32
C TYR A 189 6.08 -7.44 -7.53
N PRO A 190 5.52 -7.16 -8.72
CA PRO A 190 6.32 -6.82 -9.88
C PRO A 190 7.16 -5.58 -9.60
N MET A 191 8.47 -5.70 -9.78
CA MET A 191 9.44 -4.66 -9.48
C MET A 191 10.39 -4.50 -10.68
N GLY A 192 11.38 -3.64 -10.54
CA GLY A 192 12.42 -3.50 -11.54
C GLY A 192 13.35 -2.34 -11.26
N ARG A 193 14.40 -2.24 -12.08
CA ARG A 193 15.25 -1.05 -12.07
C ARG A 193 14.61 0.02 -12.93
N CYS A 194 14.23 1.14 -12.32
CA CYS A 194 13.66 2.28 -13.04
C CYS A 194 14.75 3.19 -13.62
N ALA A 195 14.41 3.96 -14.66
CA ALA A 195 15.22 5.09 -15.09
C ALA A 195 15.33 6.14 -13.97
N GLN A 196 16.52 6.75 -13.86
CA GLN A 196 16.80 7.79 -12.88
C GLN A 196 16.44 9.18 -13.37
N GLN A 197 16.48 9.41 -14.69
CA GLN A 197 16.15 10.70 -15.28
C GLN A 197 14.93 10.54 -16.18
N VAL A 198 13.90 11.33 -15.93
CA VAL A 198 12.63 11.26 -16.68
C VAL A 198 12.15 12.66 -16.97
N ALA A 199 11.95 12.97 -18.26
CA ALA A 199 11.23 14.17 -18.67
C ALA A 199 9.76 13.83 -18.85
N THR A 200 8.86 14.59 -18.23
CA THR A 200 7.41 14.42 -18.37
C THR A 200 6.77 15.78 -18.35
N ASP A 201 5.99 16.08 -19.39
CA ASP A 201 5.26 17.33 -19.53
C ASP A 201 6.13 18.55 -19.19
N SER A 202 7.27 18.72 -19.86
CA SER A 202 8.21 19.83 -19.61
C SER A 202 8.87 19.90 -18.22
N VAL A 203 8.60 18.97 -17.29
CA VAL A 203 9.27 18.84 -15.99
C VAL A 203 10.31 17.72 -16.08
N PHE A 204 11.52 17.99 -15.63
CA PHE A 204 12.60 17.01 -15.54
C PHE A 204 12.75 16.49 -14.11
N PHE A 205 12.51 15.20 -13.95
CA PHE A 205 12.68 14.48 -12.68
C PHE A 205 14.04 13.79 -12.65
N ASN A 206 14.74 13.95 -11.54
CA ASN A 206 15.93 13.20 -11.19
C ASN A 206 15.65 12.36 -9.94
N PHE A 207 15.72 11.04 -10.07
CA PHE A 207 15.44 10.04 -9.03
C PHE A 207 16.73 9.42 -8.50
N GLY A 208 16.71 8.97 -7.25
CA GLY A 208 17.88 8.37 -6.59
C GLY A 208 18.93 9.42 -6.22
N VAL A 209 18.48 10.65 -5.93
CA VAL A 209 19.34 11.75 -5.47
C VAL A 209 19.68 11.54 -3.99
N GLY A 210 20.93 11.78 -3.58
CA GLY A 210 21.37 11.59 -2.19
C GLY A 210 22.20 10.31 -2.00
N GLN A 211 22.11 9.69 -0.83
CA GLN A 211 22.83 8.45 -0.56
C GLN A 211 22.10 7.26 -1.18
N SER A 212 22.85 6.23 -1.57
CA SER A 212 22.28 5.01 -2.16
C SER A 212 21.34 4.27 -1.20
N SER A 213 21.54 4.40 0.12
CA SER A 213 20.65 3.86 1.14
C SER A 213 19.31 4.60 1.26
N ASP A 214 19.19 5.81 0.72
CA ASP A 214 17.98 6.62 0.85
C ASP A 214 16.85 6.13 -0.06
N SER A 215 17.21 5.46 -1.16
CA SER A 215 16.27 4.82 -2.08
C SER A 215 16.31 3.30 -1.90
N VAL A 216 15.21 2.75 -1.40
CA VAL A 216 15.07 1.31 -1.10
C VAL A 216 14.01 0.72 -1.99
N ARG A 217 14.33 -0.29 -2.80
CA ARG A 217 13.36 -0.97 -3.68
C ARG A 217 12.52 0.03 -4.49
N ASP A 218 13.16 1.11 -4.93
CA ASP A 218 12.52 2.26 -5.57
C ASP A 218 11.74 1.90 -6.84
N GLY A 219 12.06 0.76 -7.46
CA GLY A 219 11.32 0.13 -8.56
C GLY A 219 9.84 -0.12 -8.30
N LEU A 220 9.42 -0.18 -7.04
CA LEU A 220 8.00 -0.30 -6.65
C LEU A 220 7.26 1.04 -6.78
N ILE A 221 7.96 2.17 -6.85
CA ILE A 221 7.37 3.47 -7.09
C ILE A 221 7.44 3.75 -8.58
N ARG A 222 6.32 3.50 -9.28
CA ARG A 222 6.23 3.49 -10.74
C ARG A 222 5.97 4.84 -11.34
N SER A 223 5.32 5.72 -10.60
CA SER A 223 5.09 7.09 -11.03
C SER A 223 4.94 8.04 -9.86
N ILE A 224 5.32 9.29 -10.10
CA ILE A 224 4.86 10.44 -9.31
C ILE A 224 3.68 11.06 -10.05
N ILE A 225 2.59 11.31 -9.34
CA ILE A 225 1.37 11.94 -9.87
C ILE A 225 1.40 13.41 -9.44
N PHE A 226 1.34 14.34 -10.38
CA PHE A 226 1.47 15.77 -10.11
C PHE A 226 0.58 16.64 -11.01
N THR A 227 0.55 17.94 -10.69
CA THR A 227 0.01 19.03 -11.49
C THR A 227 0.92 20.25 -11.33
N TYR A 228 0.71 21.31 -12.10
CA TYR A 228 1.33 22.62 -11.90
C TYR A 228 0.71 23.38 -10.73
#